data_AF-A0A6P7EXZ4-F1
#
_entry.id   AF-A0A6P7EXZ4-F1
#
_cell.length_a   1.000
_cell.length_b   1.000
_cell.length_c   1.000
_cell.angle_alpha   90.00
_cell.angle_beta   90.00
_cell.angle_gamma   90.00
#
_symmetry.space_group_name_H-M   'P 1'
#
loop_
_entity.id
_entity.type
_entity.pdbx_description
1 polymer ?
#
loop_
_entity_poly.entity_id
_entity_poly.type
_entity_poly.pdbx_seq_one_letter_code
_entity_poly.pdbx_strand_id
1 'polypeptide(L)'
;MSAGSSGVHRDVTRLSLFELLLDNSLLSRATTVASRKKMLDYVNHRIPDIPEEVILNKISWFSNNLLVRWKASGKNKKNFLKQNEDWLNHSIHNTVEPHPSEFVCTTKRKLRPMKGFDTLSTRSKRRSTKKLVLNYSVEELNFASRTSFIKSGKRNLAYVIKKATFSSPRSLRRLKNVRGSKSPVKKYTAEETLALIVDAKLTKSQYLKLKKSAKNNNCDLYPSYDDVLKAKKECYPEGIIFFGL
;
A
#
# COMPACT_ATOMS: atom_id res chain seq x y z
N MET A 1 -63.44 -12.54 45.63
CA MET A 1 -63.01 -11.27 45.00
C MET A 1 -61.56 -11.45 44.59
N SER A 2 -61.34 -11.79 43.32
CA SER A 2 -60.01 -12.04 42.77
C SER A 2 -59.41 -10.74 42.28
N ALA A 3 -58.24 -10.37 42.81
CA ALA A 3 -57.38 -9.35 42.23
C ALA A 3 -55.99 -9.96 42.03
N GLY A 4 -55.84 -10.72 40.95
CA GLY A 4 -54.52 -11.12 40.45
C GLY A 4 -53.88 -9.91 39.78
N SER A 5 -53.08 -9.15 40.52
CA SER A 5 -52.19 -8.13 39.95
C SER A 5 -50.95 -8.84 39.42
N SER A 6 -51.03 -9.30 38.17
CA SER A 6 -49.87 -9.77 37.42
C SER A 6 -48.93 -8.59 37.16
N GLY A 7 -47.89 -8.47 37.98
CA GLY A 7 -46.76 -7.59 37.77
C GLY A 7 -46.01 -8.02 36.50
N VAL A 8 -46.42 -7.49 35.35
CA VAL A 8 -45.72 -7.67 34.09
C VAL A 8 -44.44 -6.84 34.15
N HIS A 9 -43.31 -7.48 34.43
CA HIS A 9 -41.99 -6.90 34.13
C HIS A 9 -42.01 -6.46 32.65
N ARG A 10 -41.97 -5.14 32.41
CA ARG A 10 -42.01 -4.57 31.06
C ARG A 10 -40.63 -4.65 30.43
N ASP A 11 -40.26 -5.83 29.99
CA ASP A 11 -39.01 -6.03 29.26
C ASP A 11 -38.97 -5.19 27.99
N VAL A 12 -37.92 -4.38 27.85
CA VAL A 12 -37.69 -3.60 26.64
C VAL A 12 -37.03 -4.50 25.60
N THR A 13 -37.85 -4.98 24.66
CA THR A 13 -37.40 -5.81 23.54
C THR A 13 -36.76 -4.96 22.44
N ARG A 14 -35.86 -5.58 21.67
CA ARG A 14 -35.27 -4.97 20.46
C ARG A 14 -36.34 -4.59 19.44
N LEU A 15 -37.44 -5.33 19.37
CA LEU A 15 -38.61 -4.98 18.55
C LEU A 15 -39.19 -3.62 18.94
N SER A 16 -39.38 -3.37 20.23
CA SER A 16 -39.96 -2.11 20.70
C SER A 16 -39.09 -0.89 20.37
N LEU A 17 -37.75 -1.03 20.40
CA LEU A 17 -36.85 0.03 19.93
C LEU A 17 -36.85 0.18 18.41
N PHE A 18 -37.00 -0.92 17.67
CA PHE A 18 -37.11 -0.87 16.21
C PHE A 18 -38.38 -0.11 15.79
N GLU A 19 -39.52 -0.39 16.42
CA GLU A 19 -40.78 0.31 16.19
C GLU A 19 -40.68 1.79 16.57
N LEU A 20 -40.10 2.10 17.74
CA LEU A 20 -39.81 3.48 18.15
C LEU A 20 -39.03 4.26 17.08
N LEU A 21 -37.98 3.65 16.50
CA LEU A 21 -37.17 4.26 15.45
C LEU A 21 -37.92 4.39 14.12
N LEU A 22 -38.83 3.47 13.83
CA LEU A 22 -39.63 3.48 12.62
C LEU A 22 -40.70 4.58 12.67
N ASP A 23 -41.41 4.69 13.79
CA ASP A 23 -42.45 5.69 14.03
C ASP A 23 -41.89 7.12 14.03
N ASN A 24 -40.62 7.28 14.44
CA ASN A 24 -39.94 8.56 14.44
C ASN A 24 -39.18 8.87 13.12
N SER A 25 -39.23 8.00 12.11
CA SER A 25 -38.43 8.12 10.85
C SER A 25 -36.90 8.21 11.08
N LEU A 26 -36.41 7.58 12.16
CA LEU A 26 -35.00 7.62 12.59
C LEU A 26 -34.21 6.38 12.18
N LEU A 27 -34.82 5.44 11.46
CA LEU A 27 -34.20 4.17 11.14
C LEU A 27 -32.91 4.29 10.32
N SER A 28 -32.85 5.24 9.39
CA SER A 28 -31.64 5.56 8.62
C SER A 28 -30.56 6.25 9.43
N ARG A 29 -30.94 6.84 10.58
CA ARG A 29 -30.11 7.64 11.49
C ARG A 29 -29.94 6.96 12.86
N ALA A 30 -30.20 5.66 12.97
CA ALA A 30 -30.22 4.94 14.25
C ALA A 30 -28.92 5.10 15.08
N THR A 31 -27.77 5.32 14.44
CA THR A 31 -26.46 5.51 15.10
C THR A 31 -26.18 6.95 15.54
N THR A 32 -27.03 7.91 15.18
CA THR A 32 -26.86 9.33 15.57
C THR A 32 -27.13 9.54 17.05
N VAL A 33 -26.47 10.55 17.63
CA VAL A 33 -26.64 10.93 19.05
C VAL A 33 -28.10 11.20 19.38
N ALA A 34 -28.83 11.90 18.51
CA ALA A 34 -30.25 12.20 18.70
C ALA A 34 -31.14 10.94 18.75
N SER A 35 -30.84 9.93 17.93
CA SER A 35 -31.61 8.68 17.92
C SER A 35 -31.30 7.82 19.14
N ARG A 36 -30.02 7.76 19.54
CA ARG A 36 -29.57 7.06 20.75
C ARG A 36 -30.14 7.68 22.01
N LYS A 37 -30.19 9.01 22.10
CA LYS A 37 -30.81 9.73 23.21
C LYS A 37 -32.30 9.38 23.34
N LYS A 38 -33.06 9.39 22.24
CA LYS A 38 -34.47 8.98 22.25
C LYS A 38 -34.69 7.52 22.68
N MET A 39 -33.83 6.60 22.23
CA MET A 39 -33.88 5.21 22.68
C MET A 39 -33.55 5.08 24.18
N LEU A 40 -32.58 5.88 24.66
CA LEU A 40 -32.21 5.91 26.07
C LEU A 40 -33.36 6.44 26.93
N ASP A 41 -33.97 7.57 26.55
CA ASP A 41 -35.13 8.15 27.25
C ASP A 41 -36.28 7.13 27.35
N TYR A 42 -36.52 6.37 26.27
CA TYR A 42 -37.53 5.31 26.23
C TYR A 42 -37.19 4.11 27.14
N VAL A 43 -35.93 3.69 27.20
CA VAL A 43 -35.49 2.58 28.06
C VAL A 43 -35.52 3.00 29.52
N ASN A 44 -35.00 4.18 29.87
CA ASN A 44 -34.96 4.71 31.23
C ASN A 44 -36.36 4.89 31.82
N HIS A 45 -37.34 5.30 31.01
CA HIS A 45 -38.73 5.42 31.46
C HIS A 45 -39.38 4.06 31.80
N ARG A 46 -38.85 2.95 31.25
CA ARG A 46 -39.40 1.60 31.44
C ARG A 46 -38.58 0.75 32.42
N ILE A 47 -37.29 1.02 32.53
CA ILE A 47 -36.36 0.30 33.41
C ILE A 47 -35.42 1.33 34.06
N PRO A 48 -35.81 1.95 35.20
CA PRO A 48 -35.02 2.99 35.84
C PRO A 48 -33.80 2.46 36.62
N ASP A 49 -33.77 1.17 36.95
CA ASP A 49 -32.79 0.60 37.89
C ASP A 49 -31.44 0.20 37.26
N ILE A 50 -31.23 0.45 35.95
CA ILE A 50 -30.00 0.09 35.25
C ILE A 50 -29.14 1.34 35.01
N PRO A 51 -27.82 1.30 35.27
CA PRO A 51 -26.92 2.41 34.98
C PRO A 51 -26.97 2.84 33.51
N GLU A 52 -27.07 4.16 33.28
CA GLU A 52 -27.21 4.77 31.96
C GLU A 52 -26.10 4.34 30.98
N GLU A 53 -24.86 4.23 31.46
CA GLU A 53 -23.70 3.82 30.65
C GLU A 53 -23.85 2.42 30.06
N VAL A 54 -24.41 1.48 30.84
CA VAL A 54 -24.64 0.10 30.41
C VAL A 54 -25.71 0.07 29.32
N ILE A 55 -26.76 0.86 29.48
CA ILE A 55 -27.85 0.98 28.49
C ILE A 55 -27.31 1.61 27.20
N LEU A 56 -26.51 2.66 27.29
CA LEU A 56 -25.91 3.33 26.13
C LEU A 56 -25.03 2.39 25.29
N ASN A 57 -24.22 1.55 25.94
CA ASN A 57 -23.42 0.54 25.25
C ASN A 57 -24.31 -0.47 24.51
N LYS A 58 -25.38 -0.95 25.16
CA LYS A 58 -26.36 -1.86 24.56
C LYS A 58 -27.14 -1.23 23.41
N ILE A 59 -27.54 0.04 23.53
CA ILE A 59 -28.20 0.81 22.46
C ILE A 59 -27.25 1.02 21.28
N SER A 60 -25.97 1.31 21.54
CA SER A 60 -24.95 1.46 20.50
C SER A 60 -24.77 0.15 19.72
N TRP A 61 -24.65 -0.97 20.43
CA TRP A 61 -24.58 -2.31 19.84
C TRP A 61 -25.85 -2.65 19.03
N PHE A 62 -27.03 -2.41 19.60
CA PHE A 62 -28.32 -2.60 18.94
C PHE A 62 -28.41 -1.79 17.65
N SER A 63 -28.06 -0.50 17.68
CA SER A 63 -28.12 0.40 16.52
C SER A 63 -27.24 -0.09 15.37
N ASN A 64 -26.03 -0.55 15.68
CA ASN A 64 -25.10 -1.08 14.68
C ASN A 64 -25.61 -2.39 14.07
N ASN A 65 -26.08 -3.32 14.90
CA ASN A 65 -26.65 -4.59 14.44
C ASN A 65 -27.94 -4.39 13.65
N LEU A 66 -28.78 -3.46 14.08
CA LEU A 66 -30.03 -3.10 13.41
C LEU A 66 -29.75 -2.63 11.98
N LEU A 67 -28.80 -1.72 11.78
CA LEU A 67 -28.49 -1.21 10.43
C LEU A 67 -27.92 -2.30 9.51
N VAL A 68 -27.12 -3.23 10.05
CA VAL A 68 -26.57 -4.35 9.28
C VAL A 68 -27.70 -5.28 8.84
N ARG A 69 -28.55 -5.72 9.77
CA ARG A 69 -29.68 -6.61 9.51
C ARG A 69 -30.73 -5.93 8.60
N TRP A 70 -30.99 -4.63 8.79
CA TRP A 70 -31.90 -3.85 7.94
C TRP A 70 -31.43 -3.79 6.49
N LYS A 71 -30.13 -3.60 6.26
CA LYS A 71 -29.54 -3.63 4.91
C LYS A 71 -29.63 -5.04 4.30
N ALA A 72 -29.37 -6.08 5.09
CA ALA A 72 -29.43 -7.47 4.63
C ALA A 72 -30.85 -7.88 4.18
N SER A 73 -31.88 -7.37 4.86
CA SER A 73 -33.28 -7.60 4.49
C SER A 73 -33.77 -6.69 3.35
N GLY A 74 -32.87 -6.01 2.64
CA GLY A 74 -33.19 -5.14 1.51
C GLY A 74 -33.98 -3.89 1.91
N LYS A 75 -33.89 -3.46 3.17
CA LYS A 75 -34.68 -2.35 3.75
C LYS A 75 -36.20 -2.55 3.64
N ASN A 76 -36.66 -3.80 3.65
CA ASN A 76 -38.08 -4.14 3.62
C ASN A 76 -38.53 -4.61 5.02
N LYS A 77 -39.55 -3.94 5.59
CA LYS A 77 -40.07 -4.24 6.94
C LYS A 77 -40.53 -5.69 7.08
N LYS A 78 -41.31 -6.21 6.12
CA LYS A 78 -41.86 -7.57 6.17
C LYS A 78 -40.74 -8.61 6.15
N ASN A 79 -39.76 -8.43 5.26
CA ASN A 79 -38.60 -9.33 5.17
C ASN A 79 -37.73 -9.24 6.43
N PHE A 80 -37.56 -8.05 6.98
CA PHE A 80 -36.76 -7.82 8.18
C PHE A 80 -37.36 -8.51 9.41
N LEU A 81 -38.66 -8.36 9.64
CA LEU A 81 -39.37 -9.03 10.73
C LEU A 81 -39.26 -10.55 10.60
N LYS A 82 -39.53 -11.10 9.40
CA LYS A 82 -39.47 -12.53 9.15
C LYS A 82 -38.07 -13.14 9.33
N GLN A 83 -37.01 -12.41 8.94
CA GLN A 83 -35.63 -12.92 8.99
C GLN A 83 -34.96 -12.74 10.35
N ASN A 84 -35.48 -11.87 11.22
CA ASN A 84 -34.83 -11.48 12.47
C ASN A 84 -35.77 -11.62 13.68
N GLU A 85 -36.85 -12.39 13.57
CA GLU A 85 -37.87 -12.57 14.61
C GLU A 85 -37.24 -12.98 15.95
N ASP A 86 -36.43 -14.04 15.94
CA ASP A 86 -35.70 -14.51 17.12
C ASP A 86 -34.87 -13.37 17.73
N TRP A 87 -34.10 -12.66 16.90
CA TRP A 87 -33.24 -11.56 17.36
C TRP A 87 -34.04 -10.40 17.94
N LEU A 88 -35.23 -10.08 17.40
CA LEU A 88 -36.07 -8.97 17.82
C LEU A 88 -36.80 -9.22 19.15
N ASN A 89 -37.12 -10.48 19.44
CA ASN A 89 -37.81 -10.89 20.67
C ASN A 89 -36.91 -10.89 21.91
N HIS A 90 -35.59 -10.79 21.73
CA HIS A 90 -34.68 -10.70 22.88
C HIS A 90 -34.76 -9.32 23.55
N SER A 91 -34.77 -9.36 24.88
CA SER A 91 -34.64 -8.17 25.70
C SER A 91 -33.26 -7.55 25.55
N ILE A 92 -33.20 -6.22 25.54
CA ILE A 92 -31.94 -5.47 25.44
C ILE A 92 -31.09 -5.63 26.71
N HIS A 93 -31.72 -5.84 27.87
CA HIS A 93 -30.97 -5.96 29.12
C HIS A 93 -30.31 -7.35 29.30
N ASN A 94 -30.89 -8.43 28.75
CA ASN A 94 -30.42 -9.81 28.94
C ASN A 94 -29.42 -10.30 27.88
N THR A 95 -28.91 -9.41 27.03
CA THR A 95 -27.95 -9.81 26.01
C THR A 95 -26.60 -10.07 26.67
N VAL A 96 -26.29 -11.34 26.91
CA VAL A 96 -24.91 -11.79 27.06
C VAL A 96 -24.19 -11.33 25.80
N GLU A 97 -23.28 -10.38 25.94
CA GLU A 97 -22.43 -9.88 24.86
C GLU A 97 -21.75 -11.10 24.22
N PRO A 98 -22.08 -11.49 22.97
CA PRO A 98 -21.24 -12.45 22.29
C PRO A 98 -19.87 -11.80 22.16
N HIS A 99 -18.87 -12.45 22.75
CA HIS A 99 -17.47 -12.04 22.66
C HIS A 99 -17.17 -11.70 21.18
N PRO A 100 -16.39 -10.64 20.87
CA PRO A 100 -16.16 -10.18 19.49
C PRO A 100 -15.64 -11.23 18.49
N SER A 101 -15.38 -12.46 18.94
CA SER A 101 -15.05 -13.64 18.13
C SER A 101 -16.22 -14.27 17.37
N GLU A 102 -17.50 -14.03 17.72
CA GLU A 102 -18.61 -14.78 17.12
C GLU A 102 -19.30 -14.11 15.92
N PHE A 103 -18.93 -12.88 15.56
CA PHE A 103 -19.28 -12.33 14.25
C PHE A 103 -18.30 -12.80 13.17
N VAL A 104 -18.28 -14.10 12.90
CA VAL A 104 -17.66 -14.61 11.65
C VAL A 104 -18.61 -14.30 10.51
N CYS A 105 -18.60 -13.05 10.08
CA CYS A 105 -19.11 -12.66 8.77
C CYS A 105 -18.17 -13.28 7.73
N THR A 106 -18.44 -14.52 7.31
CA THR A 106 -17.79 -15.20 6.16
C THR A 106 -18.19 -14.57 4.82
N THR A 107 -18.51 -13.27 4.80
CA THR A 107 -18.55 -12.54 3.55
C THR A 107 -17.10 -12.39 3.09
N LYS A 108 -16.71 -13.14 2.05
CA LYS A 108 -15.50 -12.88 1.27
C LYS A 108 -15.61 -11.45 0.75
N ARG A 109 -15.18 -10.47 1.56
CA ARG A 109 -15.06 -9.07 1.15
C ARG A 109 -14.23 -9.11 -0.13
N LYS A 110 -14.81 -8.69 -1.26
CA LYS A 110 -14.07 -8.50 -2.51
C LYS A 110 -13.04 -7.41 -2.27
N LEU A 111 -11.88 -7.80 -1.75
CA LEU A 111 -10.74 -6.92 -1.63
C LEU A 111 -10.23 -6.63 -3.03
N ARG A 112 -9.66 -5.44 -3.20
CA ARG A 112 -8.88 -5.12 -4.39
C ARG A 112 -7.83 -6.22 -4.60
N PRO A 113 -7.68 -6.76 -5.82
CA PRO A 113 -6.63 -7.73 -6.12
C PRO A 113 -5.28 -7.20 -5.64
N MET A 114 -4.65 -7.93 -4.72
CA MET A 114 -3.34 -7.54 -4.22
C MET A 114 -2.31 -7.84 -5.30
N LYS A 115 -1.60 -6.79 -5.73
CA LYS A 115 -0.43 -6.95 -6.60
C LYS A 115 0.66 -7.72 -5.84
N GLY A 116 1.38 -8.60 -6.53
CA GLY A 116 2.51 -9.32 -5.95
C GLY A 116 3.60 -8.35 -5.47
N PHE A 117 4.30 -8.71 -4.39
CA PHE A 117 5.26 -7.82 -3.72
C PHE A 117 6.27 -7.20 -4.70
N ASP A 118 6.77 -7.97 -5.68
CA ASP A 118 7.75 -7.51 -6.65
C ASP A 118 7.25 -6.36 -7.53
N THR A 119 5.98 -6.41 -7.93
CA THR A 119 5.33 -5.41 -8.80
C THR A 119 4.86 -4.15 -8.08
N LEU A 120 5.01 -4.08 -6.76
CA LEU A 120 4.62 -2.92 -5.96
C LEU A 120 5.62 -1.77 -6.10
N SER A 121 5.11 -0.53 -5.98
CA SER A 121 5.94 0.66 -5.86
C SER A 121 6.73 0.66 -4.55
N THR A 122 7.87 1.35 -4.52
CA THR A 122 8.76 1.45 -3.34
C THR A 122 8.00 1.93 -2.09
N ARG A 123 7.11 2.91 -2.22
CA ARG A 123 6.26 3.40 -1.12
C ARG A 123 5.38 2.28 -0.55
N SER A 124 4.78 1.47 -1.42
CA SER A 124 3.90 0.37 -1.02
C SER A 124 4.68 -0.78 -0.38
N LYS A 125 5.86 -1.13 -0.92
CA LYS A 125 6.79 -2.10 -0.31
C LYS A 125 7.15 -1.69 1.12
N ARG A 126 7.56 -0.42 1.33
CA ARG A 126 7.88 0.12 2.66
C ARG A 126 6.70 0.06 3.63
N ARG A 127 5.49 0.41 3.17
CA ARG A 127 4.28 0.32 4.01
C ARG A 127 3.99 -1.13 4.41
N SER A 128 4.16 -2.07 3.48
CA SER A 128 3.96 -3.49 3.73
C SER A 128 4.98 -4.08 4.71
N THR A 129 6.24 -3.66 4.64
CA THR A 129 7.31 -4.18 5.51
C THR A 129 7.47 -3.40 6.82
N LYS A 130 6.74 -2.30 7.02
CA LYS A 130 6.85 -1.44 8.21
C LYS A 130 6.72 -2.23 9.51
N LYS A 131 5.76 -3.17 9.56
CA LYS A 131 5.55 -4.02 10.75
C LYS A 131 6.78 -4.90 11.05
N LEU A 132 7.42 -5.44 10.01
CA LEU A 132 8.62 -6.28 10.18
C LEU A 132 9.79 -5.47 10.72
N VAL A 133 10.00 -4.26 10.21
CA VAL A 133 11.11 -3.39 10.63
C VAL A 133 10.93 -2.87 12.06
N LEU A 134 9.68 -2.69 12.53
CA LEU A 134 9.42 -2.24 13.90
C LEU A 134 9.55 -3.36 14.94
N ASN A 135 9.27 -4.61 14.55
CA ASN A 135 9.15 -5.72 15.49
C ASN A 135 10.45 -6.53 15.65
N TYR A 136 11.38 -6.43 14.71
CA TYR A 136 12.57 -7.29 14.67
C TYR A 136 13.84 -6.46 14.54
N SER A 137 14.92 -6.98 15.12
CA SER A 137 16.24 -6.34 15.04
C SER A 137 16.84 -6.49 13.64
N VAL A 138 17.83 -5.64 13.33
CA VAL A 138 18.54 -5.69 12.04
C VAL A 138 19.28 -7.02 11.88
N GLU A 139 19.83 -7.56 12.97
CA GLU A 139 20.53 -8.84 13.03
C GLU A 139 19.58 -10.00 12.72
N GLU A 140 18.39 -10.00 13.32
CA GLU A 140 17.34 -11.00 13.09
C GLU A 140 16.87 -10.97 11.64
N LEU A 141 16.61 -9.77 11.10
CA LEU A 141 16.21 -9.59 9.70
C LEU A 141 17.31 -10.05 8.72
N ASN A 142 18.58 -9.78 9.04
CA ASN A 142 19.71 -10.26 8.26
C ASN A 142 19.83 -11.79 8.28
N PHE A 143 19.63 -12.41 9.45
CA PHE A 143 19.65 -13.86 9.58
C PHE A 143 18.48 -14.53 8.84
N ALA A 144 17.26 -13.99 9.00
CA ALA A 144 16.07 -14.47 8.30
C ALA A 144 16.24 -14.36 6.77
N SER A 145 16.78 -13.24 6.29
CA SER A 145 17.08 -13.02 4.88
C SER A 145 18.06 -14.07 4.33
N ARG A 146 19.20 -14.30 5.00
CA ARG A 146 20.16 -15.35 4.61
C ARG A 146 19.52 -16.73 4.57
N THR A 147 18.73 -17.06 5.60
CA THR A 147 18.03 -18.35 5.68
C THR A 147 17.05 -18.54 4.53
N SER A 148 16.32 -17.48 4.15
CA SER A 148 15.42 -17.52 2.99
C SER A 148 16.16 -17.75 1.66
N PHE A 149 17.35 -17.17 1.50
CA PHE A 149 18.19 -17.40 0.32
C PHE A 149 18.79 -18.80 0.27
N ILE A 150 19.17 -19.38 1.41
CA ILE A 150 19.65 -20.77 1.47
C ILE A 150 18.51 -21.73 1.09
N LYS A 151 17.31 -21.53 1.65
CA LYS A 151 16.14 -22.36 1.34
C LYS A 151 15.72 -22.29 -0.13
N SER A 152 15.90 -21.13 -0.76
CA SER A 152 15.65 -20.96 -2.21
C SER A 152 16.81 -21.41 -3.11
N GLY A 153 17.85 -22.04 -2.56
CA GLY A 153 19.01 -22.55 -3.31
C GLY A 153 20.05 -21.49 -3.68
N LYS A 154 19.83 -20.22 -3.33
CA LYS A 154 20.70 -19.07 -3.67
C LYS A 154 21.84 -18.92 -2.64
N ARG A 155 22.65 -19.97 -2.48
CA ARG A 155 23.73 -20.03 -1.46
C ARG A 155 24.78 -18.91 -1.62
N ASN A 156 25.19 -18.61 -2.84
CA ASN A 156 26.15 -17.54 -3.13
C ASN A 156 25.62 -16.17 -2.68
N LEU A 157 24.32 -15.90 -2.84
CA LEU A 157 23.71 -14.65 -2.41
C LEU A 157 23.68 -14.55 -0.88
N ALA A 158 23.32 -15.63 -0.19
CA ALA A 158 23.39 -15.69 1.27
C ALA A 158 24.81 -15.43 1.80
N TYR A 159 25.82 -15.99 1.13
CA TYR A 159 27.23 -15.75 1.45
C TYR A 159 27.64 -14.29 1.26
N VAL A 160 27.23 -13.66 0.16
CA VAL A 160 27.49 -12.24 -0.09
C VAL A 160 26.83 -11.36 0.98
N ILE A 161 25.58 -11.64 1.34
CA ILE A 161 24.87 -10.89 2.40
C ILE A 161 25.62 -11.05 3.74
N LYS A 162 26.04 -12.27 4.11
CA LYS A 162 26.86 -12.51 5.31
C LYS A 162 28.13 -11.68 5.28
N LYS A 163 28.89 -11.74 4.19
CA LYS A 163 30.11 -10.92 4.04
C LYS A 163 29.78 -9.44 4.15
N ALA A 164 28.74 -8.96 3.47
CA ALA A 164 28.41 -7.55 3.46
C ALA A 164 28.02 -7.00 4.84
N THR A 165 27.30 -7.79 5.64
CA THR A 165 26.86 -7.39 6.97
C THR A 165 27.98 -7.42 8.02
N PHE A 166 28.96 -8.32 7.89
CA PHE A 166 30.03 -8.49 8.88
C PHE A 166 31.38 -7.89 8.47
N SER A 167 31.51 -7.42 7.23
CA SER A 167 32.76 -6.84 6.75
C SER A 167 32.94 -5.40 7.20
N SER A 168 34.19 -5.01 7.45
CA SER A 168 34.57 -3.62 7.66
C SER A 168 34.12 -2.71 6.49
N PRO A 169 33.72 -1.45 6.77
CA PRO A 169 33.39 -0.46 5.74
C PRO A 169 34.47 -0.32 4.63
N ARG A 170 35.74 -0.54 4.98
CA ARG A 170 36.86 -0.49 4.01
C ARG A 170 36.82 -1.64 3.01
N SER A 171 36.41 -2.84 3.45
CA SER A 171 36.23 -4.02 2.59
C SER A 171 35.01 -3.87 1.68
N LEU A 172 33.91 -3.30 2.21
CA LEU A 172 32.71 -2.98 1.43
C LEU A 172 32.96 -1.96 0.32
N ARG A 173 33.79 -0.92 0.58
CA ARG A 173 34.21 0.04 -0.45
C ARG A 173 34.98 -0.64 -1.58
N ARG A 174 35.89 -1.57 -1.26
CA ARG A 174 36.59 -2.37 -2.28
C ARG A 174 35.61 -3.18 -3.12
N LEU A 175 34.63 -3.84 -2.50
CA LEU A 175 33.60 -4.61 -3.21
C LEU A 175 32.74 -3.73 -4.15
N LYS A 176 32.38 -2.52 -3.73
CA LYS A 176 31.64 -1.55 -4.56
C LYS A 176 32.44 -1.13 -5.80
N ASN A 177 33.75 -0.93 -5.64
CA ASN A 177 34.60 -0.38 -6.70
C ASN A 177 35.02 -1.43 -7.75
N VAL A 178 34.97 -2.73 -7.43
CA VAL A 178 35.31 -3.82 -8.37
C VAL A 178 34.35 -3.86 -9.58
N ARG A 179 33.10 -3.41 -9.45
CA ARG A 179 32.16 -3.32 -10.59
C ARG A 179 32.26 -2.03 -11.41
N GLY A 180 33.04 -1.05 -10.95
CA GLY A 180 33.16 0.27 -11.57
C GLY A 180 34.49 0.55 -12.25
N SER A 181 35.47 -0.35 -12.16
CA SER A 181 36.81 -0.14 -12.72
C SER A 181 36.92 -0.44 -14.22
N LYS A 182 35.85 -0.23 -15.00
CA LYS A 182 36.09 0.16 -16.39
C LYS A 182 36.52 1.61 -16.29
N SER A 183 37.82 1.88 -16.42
CA SER A 183 38.28 3.24 -16.67
C SER A 183 37.33 3.86 -17.72
N PRO A 184 36.84 5.08 -17.52
CA PRO A 184 35.99 5.72 -18.51
C PRO A 184 36.74 5.64 -19.85
N VAL A 185 36.10 5.04 -20.86
CA VAL A 185 36.69 4.94 -22.19
C VAL A 185 37.06 6.36 -22.59
N LYS A 186 38.36 6.64 -22.76
CA LYS A 186 38.85 7.97 -23.12
C LYS A 186 38.23 8.32 -24.47
N LYS A 187 37.38 9.35 -24.50
CA LYS A 187 36.82 9.88 -25.74
C LYS A 187 37.92 10.58 -26.53
N TYR A 188 37.84 10.51 -27.85
CA TYR A 188 38.72 11.29 -28.71
C TYR A 188 38.38 12.78 -28.57
N THR A 189 39.41 13.62 -28.54
CA THR A 189 39.23 15.07 -28.70
C THR A 189 38.93 15.41 -30.17
N ALA A 190 38.47 16.64 -30.43
CA ALA A 190 38.24 17.10 -31.80
C ALA A 190 39.53 17.08 -32.64
N GLU A 191 40.66 17.47 -32.02
CA GLU A 191 42.00 17.44 -32.62
C GLU A 191 42.49 16.01 -32.88
N GLU A 192 42.39 15.10 -31.90
CA GLU A 192 42.76 13.68 -32.07
C GLU A 192 41.92 13.03 -33.18
N THR A 193 40.65 13.42 -33.29
CA THR A 193 39.75 12.93 -34.35
C THR A 193 40.08 13.53 -35.71
N LEU A 194 40.47 14.81 -35.76
CA LEU A 194 40.92 15.45 -36.99
C LEU A 194 42.19 14.77 -37.51
N ALA A 195 43.17 14.53 -36.64
CA ALA A 195 44.37 13.77 -36.97
C ALA A 195 44.02 12.37 -37.50
N LEU A 196 43.14 11.64 -36.81
CA LEU A 196 42.66 10.33 -37.26
C LEU A 196 42.01 10.38 -38.66
N ILE A 197 41.20 11.41 -38.95
CA ILE A 197 40.56 11.57 -40.26
C ILE A 197 41.59 11.82 -41.35
N VAL A 198 42.63 12.61 -41.08
CA VAL A 198 43.71 12.92 -42.01
C VAL A 198 44.59 11.68 -42.25
N ASP A 199 45.05 11.04 -41.18
CA ASP A 199 45.95 9.88 -41.24
C ASP A 199 45.29 8.68 -41.94
N ALA A 200 44.03 8.40 -41.62
CA ALA A 200 43.27 7.31 -42.21
C ALA A 200 42.54 7.70 -43.52
N LYS A 201 42.74 8.94 -44.02
CA LYS A 201 42.12 9.48 -45.25
C LYS A 201 40.60 9.27 -45.30
N LEU A 202 39.92 9.51 -44.17
CA LEU A 202 38.48 9.27 -44.05
C LEU A 202 37.68 10.40 -44.69
N THR A 203 36.68 10.03 -45.48
CA THR A 203 35.62 10.96 -45.89
C THR A 203 34.67 11.25 -44.73
N LYS A 204 33.96 12.38 -44.77
CA LYS A 204 32.89 12.74 -43.81
C LYS A 204 31.89 11.59 -43.62
N SER A 205 31.49 10.94 -44.70
CA SER A 205 30.53 9.84 -44.65
C SER A 205 31.06 8.60 -43.91
N GLN A 206 32.33 8.25 -44.10
CA GLN A 206 32.98 7.13 -43.43
C GLN A 206 33.15 7.42 -41.93
N TYR A 207 33.56 8.64 -41.58
CA TYR A 207 33.63 9.08 -40.19
C TYR A 207 32.27 8.99 -39.49
N LEU A 208 31.21 9.51 -40.10
CA LEU A 208 29.87 9.43 -39.52
C LEU A 208 29.37 7.99 -39.35
N LYS A 209 29.72 7.08 -40.28
CA LYS A 209 29.43 5.64 -40.15
C LYS A 209 30.18 5.02 -38.96
N LEU A 210 31.47 5.32 -38.80
CA LEU A 210 32.28 4.85 -37.66
C LEU A 210 31.70 5.35 -36.34
N LYS A 211 31.38 6.65 -36.26
CA LYS A 211 30.74 7.24 -35.09
C LYS A 211 29.39 6.57 -34.76
N LYS A 212 28.54 6.37 -35.76
CA LYS A 212 27.23 5.72 -35.58
C LYS A 212 27.40 4.28 -35.11
N SER A 213 28.35 3.54 -35.67
CA SER A 213 28.65 2.16 -35.27
C SER A 213 29.11 2.09 -33.80
N ALA A 214 30.02 2.97 -33.39
CA ALA A 214 30.47 3.03 -31.99
C ALA A 214 29.30 3.34 -31.04
N LYS A 215 28.46 4.32 -31.39
CA LYS A 215 27.29 4.71 -30.60
C LYS A 215 26.27 3.58 -30.46
N ASN A 216 26.03 2.81 -31.52
CA ASN A 216 25.14 1.64 -31.50
C ASN A 216 25.65 0.54 -30.55
N ASN A 217 26.97 0.44 -30.38
CA ASN A 217 27.61 -0.49 -29.44
C ASN A 217 27.71 0.09 -28.01
N ASN A 218 26.93 1.13 -27.67
CA ASN A 218 26.95 1.84 -26.40
C ASN A 218 28.31 2.50 -26.06
N CYS A 219 29.11 2.81 -27.07
CA CYS A 219 30.40 3.48 -26.94
C CYS A 219 30.36 4.86 -27.61
N ASP A 220 30.21 5.93 -26.82
CA ASP A 220 30.27 7.31 -27.32
C ASP A 220 31.72 7.81 -27.38
N LEU A 221 32.48 7.26 -28.34
CA LEU A 221 33.93 7.42 -28.44
C LEU A 221 34.36 8.67 -29.21
N TYR A 222 33.61 9.05 -30.25
CA TYR A 222 34.00 10.09 -31.23
C TYR A 222 33.18 11.38 -31.10
N PRO A 223 33.80 12.57 -31.23
CA PRO A 223 33.15 13.88 -31.10
C PRO A 223 32.15 14.17 -32.24
N SER A 224 31.43 15.29 -32.20
CA SER A 224 30.58 15.68 -33.34
C SER A 224 31.44 16.09 -34.54
N TYR A 225 30.89 15.95 -35.75
CA TYR A 225 31.61 16.41 -36.94
C TYR A 225 31.77 17.94 -36.94
N ASP A 226 30.83 18.66 -36.31
CA ASP A 226 30.89 20.11 -36.18
C ASP A 226 32.06 20.55 -35.27
N ASP A 227 32.36 19.79 -34.22
CA ASP A 227 33.52 20.05 -33.36
C ASP A 227 34.83 19.79 -34.13
N VAL A 228 34.88 18.73 -34.94
CA VAL A 228 36.01 18.45 -35.84
C VAL A 228 36.18 19.55 -36.89
N LEU A 229 35.08 20.11 -37.41
CA LEU A 229 35.13 21.24 -38.35
C LEU A 229 35.70 22.50 -37.70
N LYS A 230 35.38 22.77 -36.43
CA LYS A 230 35.95 23.89 -35.68
C LYS A 230 37.46 23.72 -35.52
N ALA A 231 37.90 22.56 -35.02
CA ALA A 231 39.32 22.24 -34.91
C ALA A 231 40.03 22.35 -36.27
N LYS A 232 39.38 21.88 -37.34
CA LYS A 232 39.90 21.99 -38.70
C LYS A 232 40.09 23.45 -39.13
N LYS A 233 39.17 24.35 -38.79
CA LYS A 233 39.28 25.79 -39.10
C LYS A 233 40.42 26.46 -38.33
N GLU A 234 40.61 26.10 -37.06
CA GLU A 234 41.67 26.62 -36.20
C GLU A 234 43.07 26.25 -36.68
N CYS A 235 43.23 25.13 -37.41
CA CYS A 235 44.52 24.72 -37.97
C CYS A 235 44.94 25.48 -39.24
N TYR A 236 44.07 26.29 -39.85
CA TYR A 236 44.42 27.07 -41.03
C TYR A 236 44.90 28.48 -40.67
N PRO A 237 45.92 29.02 -41.34
CA PRO A 237 46.35 30.40 -41.14
C PRO A 237 45.27 31.38 -41.62
N GLU A 238 45.22 32.55 -40.97
CA GLU A 238 44.26 33.60 -41.27
C GLU A 238 44.40 34.09 -42.73
N GLY A 239 43.28 34.27 -43.43
CA GLY A 239 43.24 34.83 -44.78
C GLY A 239 43.06 33.83 -45.93
N ILE A 240 42.95 32.52 -45.65
CA ILE A 240 42.67 31.51 -46.68
C ILE A 240 41.18 31.13 -46.70
N ILE A 241 40.48 31.46 -47.79
CA ILE A 241 39.07 31.09 -48.02
C ILE A 241 39.03 29.84 -48.89
N PHE A 242 38.62 28.70 -48.33
CA PHE A 242 38.44 27.47 -49.11
C PHE A 242 37.00 27.36 -49.63
N PHE A 243 36.86 27.32 -50.96
CA PHE A 243 35.63 26.94 -51.68
C PHE A 243 35.54 25.40 -51.75
N GLY A 244 35.13 24.77 -50.66
CA GLY A 244 35.00 23.31 -50.59
C GLY A 244 34.70 22.83 -49.18
N LEU A 245 33.52 23.21 -48.67
CA LEU A 245 32.96 22.75 -47.40
C LEU A 245 31.83 21.75 -47.65
#